data_AF-A0A518DWX6-F1
#
_entry.id   AF-A0A518DWX6-F1
#
_cell.length_a   1.000
_cell.length_b   1.000
_cell.length_c   1.000
_cell.angle_alpha   90.00
_cell.angle_beta   90.00
_cell.angle_gamma   90.00
#
_symmetry.space_group_name_H-M   'P 1'
#
loop_
_entity.id
_entity.type
_entity.pdbx_description
1 polymer ?
#
loop_
_entity_poly.entity_id
_entity_poly.type
_entity_poly.pdbx_seq_one_letter_code
_entity_poly.pdbx_strand_id
1 'polypeptide(L)'
;MGVWSAAFVRLSAALLLGATGCASLDLGPASQPMAATEAMLTNPLFPSNHRNWDPNLAVLPQAEMVGDQITVHNVRNTTYITETDFIVRHYNKTFKMSDVCSVDYCLVPFNDSRALAHTFLSFGLTNGEYLAVSIEVRLEADEEYSPVMGSLRQFEIMYVVADERDVVLLRTEHRNCDVFIYPTKATPTQAQAVLRDLLDRVNELVVQPEFYDSLTNNCTTNIMRPLNKHMPQRLTYDYRMLLPGYSAQLAYDAGLLDTQFSYVEATTRARVTDRAHRYKDDPDFSRKIRGY
;
A
#
# COMPACT_ATOMS: atom_id res chain seq x y z
N MET A 1 0.33 46.02 -15.33
CA MET A 1 1.81 46.13 -15.42
C MET A 1 2.41 45.39 -14.23
N GLY A 2 3.39 44.51 -14.50
CA GLY A 2 4.19 43.70 -13.55
C GLY A 2 3.46 42.47 -13.03
N VAL A 3 3.58 41.25 -13.58
CA VAL A 3 4.76 40.38 -13.83
C VAL A 3 5.65 40.21 -12.61
N TRP A 4 5.48 39.09 -11.89
CA TRP A 4 6.54 38.41 -11.14
C TRP A 4 6.38 36.90 -11.34
N SER A 5 7.36 36.34 -12.04
CA SER A 5 7.50 34.92 -12.36
C SER A 5 7.81 34.09 -11.10
N ALA A 6 7.10 32.99 -10.93
CA ALA A 6 7.47 31.93 -10.00
C ALA A 6 8.43 30.95 -10.70
N ALA A 7 9.72 31.04 -10.37
CA ALA A 7 10.72 30.07 -10.77
C ALA A 7 11.53 29.66 -9.53
N PHE A 8 11.06 28.63 -8.82
CA PHE A 8 11.83 27.94 -7.79
C PHE A 8 11.35 26.50 -7.67
N VAL A 9 11.99 25.58 -8.39
CA VAL A 9 12.22 24.21 -7.89
C VAL A 9 13.66 23.86 -8.28
N ARG A 10 14.49 23.64 -7.26
CA ARG A 10 15.93 23.43 -7.37
C ARG A 10 16.25 21.96 -7.66
N LEU A 11 17.17 21.82 -8.61
CA LEU A 11 18.17 20.77 -8.82
C LEU A 11 18.55 19.94 -7.58
N SER A 12 18.54 18.62 -7.73
CA SER A 12 19.48 17.74 -7.01
C SER A 12 19.57 16.35 -7.64
N ALA A 13 20.58 16.14 -8.48
CA ALA A 13 21.24 14.84 -8.69
C ALA A 13 22.51 15.04 -9.55
N ALA A 14 23.61 15.46 -8.92
CA ALA A 14 24.94 15.35 -9.53
C ALA A 14 25.96 15.32 -8.41
N LEU A 15 26.42 14.13 -8.02
CA LEU A 15 27.75 13.89 -7.42
C LEU A 15 27.88 12.42 -7.05
N LEU A 16 28.53 11.66 -7.92
CA LEU A 16 29.40 10.52 -7.60
C LEU A 16 30.00 10.04 -8.92
N LEU A 17 31.19 10.55 -9.24
CA LEU A 17 32.24 9.83 -9.97
C LEU A 17 33.42 10.79 -10.16
N GLY A 18 34.48 10.54 -9.39
CA GLY A 18 35.74 11.23 -9.51
C GLY A 18 36.86 10.39 -8.91
N ALA A 19 37.54 9.66 -9.79
CA ALA A 19 38.99 9.42 -9.82
C ALA A 19 39.31 7.95 -10.21
N THR A 20 39.78 7.74 -11.45
CA THR A 20 41.10 7.14 -11.75
C THR A 20 41.37 7.11 -13.27
N GLY A 21 42.53 7.69 -13.61
CA GLY A 21 43.45 7.41 -14.72
C GLY A 21 43.05 6.64 -15.99
N CYS A 22 43.25 7.33 -17.11
CA CYS A 22 43.90 6.89 -18.36
C CYS A 22 43.58 5.50 -18.95
N ALA A 23 42.79 5.48 -20.03
CA ALA A 23 43.17 4.82 -21.29
C ALA A 23 42.20 5.28 -22.41
N SER A 24 42.79 5.66 -23.55
CA SER A 24 42.12 6.04 -24.79
C SER A 24 41.25 4.92 -25.37
N LEU A 25 39.97 5.21 -25.62
CA LEU A 25 39.11 4.38 -26.45
C LEU A 25 38.46 5.25 -27.55
N ASP A 26 38.59 4.72 -28.75
CA ASP A 26 38.25 5.27 -30.05
C ASP A 26 36.75 5.62 -30.15
N LEU A 27 36.43 6.87 -30.47
CA LEU A 27 35.04 7.32 -30.69
C LEU A 27 34.70 7.18 -32.18
N GLY A 28 34.10 6.05 -32.54
CA GLY A 28 33.37 5.91 -33.79
C GLY A 28 32.23 6.93 -33.92
N PRO A 29 31.67 7.14 -35.12
CA PRO A 29 30.70 8.22 -35.36
C PRO A 29 29.47 8.03 -34.47
N ALA A 30 29.13 9.10 -33.75
CA ALA A 30 28.02 9.17 -32.81
C ALA A 30 26.70 8.71 -33.47
N SER A 31 26.28 7.49 -33.17
CA SER A 31 24.89 7.09 -33.33
C SER A 31 24.04 7.91 -32.35
N GLN A 32 22.97 8.49 -32.88
CA GLN A 32 22.17 9.53 -32.24
C GLN A 32 21.61 9.11 -30.87
N PRO A 33 21.65 9.98 -29.85
CA PRO A 33 20.88 9.77 -28.64
C PRO A 33 19.57 10.54 -28.76
N MET A 34 18.52 9.99 -29.36
CA MET A 34 17.19 10.62 -29.27
C MET A 34 16.08 9.65 -29.66
N ALA A 35 15.67 8.81 -28.71
CA ALA A 35 14.36 8.14 -28.72
C ALA A 35 13.81 7.91 -27.29
N ALA A 36 14.38 8.56 -26.27
CA ALA A 36 13.92 8.44 -24.88
C ALA A 36 13.24 9.72 -24.35
N THR A 37 13.18 10.79 -25.14
CA THR A 37 12.71 12.12 -24.68
C THR A 37 11.26 12.43 -25.04
N GLU A 38 10.65 11.77 -26.04
CA GLU A 38 9.26 12.07 -26.42
C GLU A 38 8.23 11.23 -25.65
N ALA A 39 8.53 9.98 -25.33
CA ALA A 39 7.63 9.11 -24.55
C ALA A 39 7.47 9.55 -23.08
N MET A 40 8.44 10.32 -22.55
CA MET A 40 8.38 10.84 -21.18
C MET A 40 7.55 12.12 -21.05
N LEU A 41 7.15 12.73 -22.19
CA LEU A 41 6.37 13.97 -22.24
C LEU A 41 4.87 13.76 -22.44
N THR A 42 4.40 12.50 -22.55
CA THR A 42 2.98 12.17 -22.74
C THR A 42 2.25 11.74 -21.46
N ASN A 43 2.94 11.64 -20.32
CA ASN A 43 2.25 11.42 -19.05
C ASN A 43 1.62 12.75 -18.58
N PRO A 44 0.29 12.88 -18.43
CA PRO A 44 -0.30 14.14 -18.04
C PRO A 44 0.23 14.62 -16.70
N LEU A 45 0.58 15.91 -16.65
CA LEU A 45 1.16 16.61 -15.49
C LEU A 45 0.28 16.60 -14.22
N PHE A 46 -0.93 16.05 -14.29
CA PHE A 46 -1.92 16.07 -13.23
C PHE A 46 -2.48 14.66 -12.98
N PRO A 47 -2.74 14.28 -11.72
CA PRO A 47 -3.43 13.05 -11.40
C PRO A 47 -4.81 12.98 -12.07
N SER A 48 -5.23 11.79 -12.48
CA SER A 48 -6.56 11.58 -13.07
C SER A 48 -7.19 10.31 -12.50
N ASN A 49 -8.53 10.23 -12.55
CA ASN A 49 -9.28 8.98 -12.35
C ASN A 49 -9.71 8.34 -13.68
N HIS A 50 -9.47 9.02 -14.80
CA HIS A 50 -9.90 8.63 -16.14
C HIS A 50 -8.67 8.30 -16.99
N ARG A 51 -8.13 7.10 -16.79
CA ARG A 51 -7.02 6.54 -17.56
C ARG A 51 -7.31 5.09 -17.93
N ASN A 52 -6.43 4.50 -18.74
CA ASN A 52 -6.50 3.08 -19.06
C ASN A 52 -5.86 2.27 -17.91
N TRP A 53 -6.56 2.17 -16.78
CA TRP A 53 -6.06 1.49 -15.59
C TRP A 53 -5.88 -0.01 -15.79
N ASP A 54 -4.94 -0.61 -15.05
CA ASP A 54 -4.90 -2.05 -14.83
C ASP A 54 -6.31 -2.52 -14.38
N PRO A 55 -6.87 -3.60 -14.97
CA PRO A 55 -8.22 -4.05 -14.66
C PRO A 55 -8.49 -4.30 -13.17
N ASN A 56 -7.46 -4.70 -12.40
CA ASN A 56 -7.54 -4.97 -10.96
C ASN A 56 -7.51 -3.69 -10.09
N LEU A 57 -7.24 -2.55 -10.72
CA LEU A 57 -7.10 -1.21 -10.13
C LEU A 57 -8.04 -0.17 -10.79
N ALA A 58 -8.86 -0.61 -11.74
CA ALA A 58 -9.71 0.27 -12.56
C ALA A 58 -10.90 0.84 -11.79
N VAL A 59 -11.50 0.07 -10.89
CA VAL A 59 -12.69 0.47 -10.13
C VAL A 59 -12.28 1.02 -8.77
N LEU A 60 -12.70 2.25 -8.48
CA LEU A 60 -12.47 2.87 -7.18
C LEU A 60 -13.54 2.46 -6.17
N PRO A 61 -13.16 2.13 -4.92
CA PRO A 61 -14.12 1.99 -3.84
C PRO A 61 -14.68 3.34 -3.42
N GLN A 62 -15.88 3.29 -2.84
CA GLN A 62 -16.58 4.44 -2.27
C GLN A 62 -17.25 4.00 -0.97
N ALA A 63 -17.28 4.87 0.04
CA ALA A 63 -17.89 4.56 1.33
C ALA A 63 -19.00 5.55 1.65
N GLU A 64 -20.23 5.06 1.77
CA GLU A 64 -21.35 5.81 2.33
C GLU A 64 -21.36 5.60 3.85
N MET A 65 -21.38 6.70 4.61
CA MET A 65 -21.36 6.65 6.07
C MET A 65 -22.54 7.46 6.63
N VAL A 66 -23.59 6.76 7.07
CA VAL A 66 -24.81 7.36 7.63
C VAL A 66 -24.94 6.95 9.10
N GLY A 67 -24.51 7.84 9.99
CA GLY A 67 -24.45 7.56 11.42
C GLY A 67 -23.50 6.39 11.71
N ASP A 68 -24.05 5.31 12.26
CA ASP A 68 -23.31 4.07 12.55
C ASP A 68 -23.33 3.07 11.39
N GLN A 69 -24.17 3.28 10.36
CA GLN A 69 -24.23 2.37 9.21
C GLN A 69 -23.22 2.79 8.14
N ILE A 70 -22.39 1.83 7.73
CA ILE A 70 -21.35 1.99 6.71
C ILE A 70 -21.68 1.07 5.54
N THR A 71 -21.73 1.61 4.33
CA THR A 71 -21.80 0.83 3.09
C THR A 71 -20.57 1.13 2.26
N VAL A 72 -19.71 0.13 2.09
CA VAL A 72 -18.57 0.21 1.17
C VAL A 72 -18.99 -0.39 -0.16
N HIS A 73 -18.98 0.45 -1.19
CA HIS A 73 -19.17 0.06 -2.58
C HIS A 73 -17.86 -0.37 -3.21
N ASN A 74 -17.95 -1.32 -4.13
CA ASN A 74 -16.83 -1.87 -4.87
C ASN A 74 -15.74 -2.47 -3.96
N VAL A 75 -16.14 -3.26 -2.96
CA VAL A 75 -15.20 -4.11 -2.21
C VAL A 75 -14.64 -5.15 -3.17
N ARG A 76 -13.33 -5.11 -3.40
CA ARG A 76 -12.66 -6.00 -4.35
C ARG A 76 -12.58 -7.42 -3.80
N ASN A 77 -12.84 -8.39 -4.68
CA ASN A 77 -12.74 -9.81 -4.39
C ASN A 77 -12.25 -10.56 -5.63
N THR A 78 -11.03 -10.22 -6.05
CA THR A 78 -10.42 -10.78 -7.25
C THR A 78 -10.05 -12.26 -7.03
N THR A 79 -10.40 -13.10 -7.99
CA THR A 79 -9.95 -14.50 -8.05
C THR A 79 -8.82 -14.61 -9.05
N TYR A 80 -7.64 -15.00 -8.60
CA TYR A 80 -6.43 -15.08 -9.42
C TYR A 80 -6.22 -16.51 -9.92
N ILE A 81 -5.84 -16.62 -11.19
CA ILE A 81 -5.34 -17.86 -11.82
C ILE A 81 -3.81 -17.78 -11.83
N THR A 82 -3.29 -16.64 -12.25
CA THR A 82 -1.89 -16.20 -12.09
C THR A 82 -1.89 -14.76 -11.55
N GLU A 83 -0.71 -14.15 -11.38
CA GLU A 83 -0.62 -12.73 -11.00
C GLU A 83 -1.28 -11.79 -12.03
N THR A 84 -1.20 -12.14 -13.33
CA THR A 84 -1.67 -11.29 -14.45
C THR A 84 -2.91 -11.83 -15.16
N ASP A 85 -3.36 -13.04 -14.81
CA ASP A 85 -4.60 -13.64 -15.30
C ASP A 85 -5.56 -13.87 -14.12
N PHE A 86 -6.64 -13.10 -14.10
CA PHE A 86 -7.54 -13.04 -12.95
C PHE A 86 -8.95 -12.59 -13.36
N ILE A 87 -9.91 -12.90 -12.50
CA ILE A 87 -11.30 -12.48 -12.61
C ILE A 87 -11.57 -11.47 -11.50
N VAL A 88 -11.59 -10.19 -11.87
CA VAL A 88 -11.92 -9.11 -10.95
C VAL A 88 -13.40 -9.15 -10.64
N ARG A 89 -13.75 -9.19 -9.35
CA ARG A 89 -15.11 -9.05 -8.87
C ARG A 89 -15.17 -7.97 -7.81
N HIS A 90 -16.33 -7.34 -7.74
CA HIS A 90 -16.65 -6.33 -6.76
C HIS A 90 -18.00 -6.65 -6.13
N TYR A 91 -18.14 -6.38 -4.84
CA TYR A 91 -19.42 -6.45 -4.14
C TYR A 91 -19.59 -5.24 -3.21
N ASN A 92 -20.82 -5.00 -2.79
CA ASN A 92 -21.10 -3.97 -1.79
C ASN A 92 -21.19 -4.63 -0.41
N LYS A 93 -20.56 -4.03 0.60
CA LYS A 93 -20.58 -4.53 1.97
C LYS A 93 -21.18 -3.48 2.90
N THR A 94 -22.22 -3.86 3.63
CA THR A 94 -22.84 -3.02 4.65
C THR A 94 -22.61 -3.62 6.03
N PHE A 95 -22.18 -2.80 6.98
CA PHE A 95 -21.93 -3.18 8.37
C PHE A 95 -22.10 -1.95 9.28
N LYS A 96 -22.17 -2.15 10.59
CA LYS A 96 -22.12 -1.02 11.52
C LYS A 96 -20.67 -0.69 11.88
N MET A 97 -20.34 0.58 12.02
CA MET A 97 -19.02 0.97 12.53
C MET A 97 -18.79 0.33 13.91
N SER A 98 -19.83 0.23 14.75
CA SER A 98 -19.76 -0.49 16.03
C SER A 98 -19.39 -1.98 15.92
N ASP A 99 -19.55 -2.60 14.75
CA ASP A 99 -19.18 -4.01 14.52
C ASP A 99 -17.66 -4.17 14.35
N VAL A 100 -16.92 -3.09 14.09
CA VAL A 100 -15.45 -3.13 13.96
C VAL A 100 -14.83 -3.27 15.34
N CYS A 101 -14.21 -4.42 15.60
CA CYS A 101 -13.73 -4.81 16.91
C CYS A 101 -12.19 -4.91 17.01
N SER A 102 -11.49 -5.01 15.88
CA SER A 102 -10.03 -5.08 15.84
C SER A 102 -9.46 -4.46 14.57
N VAL A 103 -8.17 -4.16 14.60
CA VAL A 103 -7.37 -3.85 13.42
C VAL A 103 -6.02 -4.53 13.53
N ASP A 104 -5.63 -5.26 12.49
CA ASP A 104 -4.33 -5.90 12.36
C ASP A 104 -3.45 -5.09 11.40
N TYR A 105 -2.16 -5.03 11.73
CA TYR A 105 -1.15 -4.45 10.85
C TYR A 105 -0.56 -5.53 9.95
N CYS A 106 -0.67 -5.36 8.63
CA CYS A 106 -0.18 -6.32 7.66
C CYS A 106 1.07 -5.80 6.95
N LEU A 107 2.09 -6.66 6.87
CA LEU A 107 3.38 -6.37 6.24
C LEU A 107 3.73 -7.46 5.23
N VAL A 108 4.21 -7.04 4.07
CA VAL A 108 4.52 -7.92 2.94
C VAL A 108 5.86 -7.49 2.35
N PRO A 109 6.99 -8.07 2.81
CA PRO A 109 8.29 -7.76 2.26
C PRO A 109 8.37 -8.10 0.77
N PHE A 110 9.04 -7.25 -0.01
CA PHE A 110 9.31 -7.58 -1.41
C PHE A 110 10.46 -8.59 -1.51
N ASN A 111 10.35 -9.52 -2.46
CA ASN A 111 11.34 -10.59 -2.64
C ASN A 111 12.74 -10.05 -2.94
N ASP A 112 12.82 -8.94 -3.70
CA ASP A 112 14.08 -8.33 -4.11
C ASP A 112 14.71 -7.42 -3.05
N SER A 113 13.95 -7.04 -2.02
CA SER A 113 14.46 -6.18 -0.95
C SER A 113 13.64 -6.29 0.31
N ARG A 114 14.23 -6.85 1.37
CA ARG A 114 13.61 -6.91 2.70
C ARG A 114 13.41 -5.53 3.35
N ALA A 115 14.12 -4.50 2.89
CA ALA A 115 13.95 -3.14 3.38
C ALA A 115 12.70 -2.48 2.79
N LEU A 116 12.19 -2.98 1.67
CA LEU A 116 10.97 -2.51 1.03
C LEU A 116 9.85 -3.51 1.28
N ALA A 117 8.68 -3.00 1.61
CA ALA A 117 7.52 -3.83 1.85
C ALA A 117 6.26 -3.09 1.46
N HIS A 118 5.25 -3.87 1.14
CA HIS A 118 3.89 -3.38 1.06
C HIS A 118 3.21 -3.50 2.42
N THR A 119 2.41 -2.51 2.78
CA THR A 119 1.71 -2.47 4.06
C THR A 119 0.22 -2.20 3.85
N PHE A 120 -0.61 -2.86 4.65
CA PHE A 120 -2.05 -2.68 4.63
C PHE A 120 -2.63 -2.95 6.02
N LEU A 121 -3.91 -2.60 6.23
CA LEU A 121 -4.62 -2.87 7.47
C LEU A 121 -5.75 -3.85 7.21
N SER A 122 -6.03 -4.71 8.19
CA SER A 122 -7.16 -5.63 8.14
C SER A 122 -8.06 -5.43 9.37
N PHE A 123 -9.33 -5.10 9.15
CA PHE A 123 -10.27 -4.76 10.20
C PHE A 123 -11.19 -5.93 10.48
N GLY A 124 -11.17 -6.42 11.71
CA GLY A 124 -12.05 -7.50 12.16
C GLY A 124 -13.43 -6.98 12.54
N LEU A 125 -14.46 -7.68 12.07
CA LEU A 125 -15.85 -7.45 12.43
C LEU A 125 -16.31 -8.46 13.48
N THR A 126 -17.32 -8.10 14.28
CA THR A 126 -17.91 -8.96 15.32
C THR A 126 -18.49 -10.29 14.78
N ASN A 127 -18.85 -10.35 13.50
CA ASN A 127 -19.31 -11.57 12.83
C ASN A 127 -18.16 -12.50 12.38
N GLY A 128 -16.90 -12.12 12.61
CA GLY A 128 -15.72 -12.91 12.26
C GLY A 128 -15.22 -12.73 10.83
N GLU A 129 -15.80 -11.78 10.07
CA GLU A 129 -15.31 -11.35 8.76
C GLU A 129 -14.25 -10.26 8.90
N TYR A 130 -13.43 -10.08 7.86
CA TYR A 130 -12.36 -9.09 7.83
C TYR A 130 -12.44 -8.23 6.57
N LEU A 131 -12.27 -6.93 6.75
CA LEU A 131 -12.19 -5.95 5.66
C LEU A 131 -10.76 -5.44 5.56
N ALA A 132 -10.09 -5.71 4.44
CA ALA A 132 -8.75 -5.21 4.21
C ALA A 132 -8.78 -3.85 3.50
N VAL A 133 -7.91 -2.94 3.92
CA VAL A 133 -7.68 -1.65 3.28
C VAL A 133 -6.21 -1.55 2.93
N SER A 134 -5.93 -1.65 1.64
CA SER A 134 -4.58 -1.67 1.07
C SER A 134 -4.32 -0.40 0.27
N ILE A 135 -3.23 0.30 0.58
CA ILE A 135 -2.86 1.54 -0.12
C ILE A 135 -1.90 1.16 -1.24
N GLU A 136 -2.40 1.21 -2.46
CA GLU A 136 -1.71 0.72 -3.65
C GLU A 136 -1.26 1.87 -4.54
N VAL A 137 -0.18 1.62 -5.26
CA VAL A 137 0.12 2.37 -6.48
C VAL A 137 -0.91 1.97 -7.54
N ARG A 138 -1.56 2.94 -8.16
CA ARG A 138 -2.55 2.74 -9.21
C ARG A 138 -1.85 2.78 -10.57
N LEU A 139 -1.71 1.61 -11.19
CA LEU A 139 -1.00 1.44 -12.45
C LEU A 139 -1.96 1.54 -13.64
N GLU A 140 -1.50 2.15 -14.73
CA GLU A 140 -2.10 1.98 -16.05
C GLU A 140 -1.81 0.57 -16.60
N ALA A 141 -2.61 0.10 -17.56
CA ALA A 141 -2.60 -1.29 -18.02
C ALA A 141 -1.28 -1.72 -18.71
N ASP A 142 -0.48 -0.76 -19.16
CA ASP A 142 0.84 -0.96 -19.77
C ASP A 142 2.01 -0.60 -18.83
N GLU A 143 1.72 -0.33 -17.56
CA GLU A 143 2.72 0.01 -16.56
C GLU A 143 3.10 -1.17 -15.67
N GLU A 144 4.40 -1.38 -15.52
CA GLU A 144 4.95 -2.27 -14.50
C GLU A 144 5.47 -1.45 -13.31
N TYR A 145 5.12 -1.88 -12.10
CA TYR A 145 5.64 -1.27 -10.89
C TYR A 145 7.08 -1.72 -10.63
N SER A 146 7.95 -0.74 -10.33
CA SER A 146 9.28 -0.99 -9.77
C SER A 146 9.48 -0.10 -8.55
N PRO A 147 9.84 -0.64 -7.38
CA PRO A 147 10.06 0.15 -6.18
C PRO A 147 11.14 1.23 -6.34
N VAL A 148 12.14 0.97 -7.21
CA VAL A 148 13.22 1.94 -7.52
C VAL A 148 12.72 3.01 -8.50
N MET A 149 11.84 2.65 -9.43
CA MET A 149 11.27 3.59 -10.39
C MET A 149 10.07 4.37 -9.84
N GLY A 150 9.42 3.90 -8.77
CA GLY A 150 8.26 4.57 -8.14
C GLY A 150 8.58 5.92 -7.51
N SER A 151 9.86 6.24 -7.27
CA SER A 151 10.30 7.59 -6.90
C SER A 151 10.61 8.49 -8.11
N LEU A 152 10.77 7.91 -9.31
CA LEU A 152 11.10 8.60 -10.56
C LEU A 152 9.89 8.73 -11.50
N ARG A 153 8.87 7.87 -11.36
CA ARG A 153 7.64 7.87 -12.15
C ARG A 153 6.47 8.41 -11.31
N GLN A 154 5.61 9.19 -11.96
CA GLN A 154 4.40 9.75 -11.36
C GLN A 154 3.25 8.75 -11.51
N PHE A 155 3.10 7.84 -10.55
CA PHE A 155 1.94 6.97 -10.46
C PHE A 155 0.88 7.58 -9.56
N GLU A 156 -0.40 7.32 -9.81
CA GLU A 156 -1.47 7.69 -8.87
C GLU A 156 -1.51 6.76 -7.64
N ILE A 157 -2.07 7.25 -6.54
CA ILE A 157 -2.38 6.44 -5.36
C ILE A 157 -3.84 6.00 -5.39
N MET A 158 -4.12 4.76 -4.96
CA MET A 158 -5.47 4.31 -4.67
C MET A 158 -5.53 3.53 -3.37
N TYR A 159 -6.73 3.47 -2.80
CA TYR A 159 -7.02 2.59 -1.68
C TYR A 159 -7.87 1.46 -2.22
N VAL A 160 -7.33 0.24 -2.17
CA VAL A 160 -8.10 -0.98 -2.43
C VAL A 160 -8.76 -1.39 -1.13
N VAL A 161 -10.08 -1.29 -1.08
CA VAL A 161 -10.88 -1.92 -0.02
C VAL A 161 -11.32 -3.29 -0.53
N ALA A 162 -10.96 -4.35 0.17
CA ALA A 162 -11.09 -5.72 -0.34
C ALA A 162 -11.46 -6.73 0.72
N ASP A 163 -11.95 -7.89 0.25
CA ASP A 163 -11.93 -9.11 1.03
C ASP A 163 -10.47 -9.44 1.42
N GLU A 164 -10.23 -9.81 2.67
CA GLU A 164 -8.87 -10.12 3.11
C GLU A 164 -8.26 -11.29 2.31
N ARG A 165 -9.08 -12.25 1.89
CA ARG A 165 -8.61 -13.38 1.07
C ARG A 165 -7.99 -12.92 -0.25
N ASP A 166 -8.61 -11.95 -0.93
CA ASP A 166 -8.09 -11.37 -2.18
C ASP A 166 -6.67 -10.85 -1.96
N VAL A 167 -6.51 -9.94 -1.01
CA VAL A 167 -5.22 -9.27 -0.81
C VAL A 167 -4.14 -10.21 -0.29
N VAL A 168 -4.47 -11.17 0.58
CA VAL A 168 -3.48 -12.11 1.11
C VAL A 168 -3.09 -13.14 0.06
N LEU A 169 -4.03 -13.77 -0.64
CA LEU A 169 -3.72 -14.83 -1.61
C LEU A 169 -2.99 -14.30 -2.85
N LEU A 170 -3.27 -13.07 -3.30
CA LEU A 170 -2.44 -12.42 -4.33
C LEU A 170 -0.95 -12.49 -3.96
N ARG A 171 -0.64 -12.22 -2.68
CA ARG A 171 0.73 -12.10 -2.20
C ARG A 171 1.34 -13.45 -1.91
N THR A 172 0.62 -14.36 -1.27
CA THR A 172 1.16 -15.68 -0.91
C THR A 172 1.20 -16.64 -2.10
N GLU A 173 0.12 -16.75 -2.89
CA GLU A 173 0.02 -17.76 -3.95
C GLU A 173 0.61 -17.29 -5.28
N HIS A 174 0.46 -16.01 -5.62
CA HIS A 174 0.73 -15.53 -6.98
C HIS A 174 2.00 -14.70 -7.10
N ARG A 175 2.36 -13.93 -6.06
CA ARG A 175 3.64 -13.20 -5.97
C ARG A 175 4.72 -13.96 -5.20
N ASN A 176 4.35 -15.06 -4.56
CA ASN A 176 5.25 -15.87 -3.72
C ASN A 176 5.99 -15.03 -2.66
N CYS A 177 5.28 -14.09 -2.05
CA CYS A 177 5.76 -13.23 -0.98
C CYS A 177 5.31 -13.76 0.37
N ASP A 178 6.16 -13.57 1.39
CA ASP A 178 5.72 -13.77 2.76
C ASP A 178 4.72 -12.68 3.18
N VAL A 179 3.68 -13.09 3.91
CA VAL A 179 2.70 -12.18 4.51
C VAL A 179 2.74 -12.32 6.03
N PHE A 180 2.81 -11.18 6.70
CA PHE A 180 2.79 -11.09 8.16
C PHE A 180 1.57 -10.28 8.59
N ILE A 181 0.78 -10.83 9.51
CA ILE A 181 -0.39 -10.16 10.11
C ILE A 181 -0.12 -10.04 11.61
N TYR A 182 0.10 -8.81 12.06
CA TYR A 182 0.40 -8.48 13.45
C TYR A 182 -0.87 -7.96 14.14
N PRO A 183 -1.35 -8.63 15.20
CA PRO A 183 -2.42 -8.07 16.02
C PRO A 183 -1.93 -6.78 16.70
N THR A 184 -2.84 -5.81 16.84
CA THR A 184 -2.53 -4.51 17.47
C THR A 184 -3.28 -4.35 18.79
N LYS A 185 -2.77 -3.47 19.67
CA LYS A 185 -3.41 -3.10 20.94
C LYS A 185 -4.53 -2.06 20.77
N ALA A 186 -4.94 -1.77 19.54
CA ALA A 186 -6.01 -0.83 19.28
C ALA A 186 -7.30 -1.28 19.96
N THR A 187 -7.90 -0.40 20.75
CA THR A 187 -9.27 -0.63 21.25
C THR A 187 -10.27 -0.58 20.08
N PRO A 188 -11.47 -1.17 20.21
CA PRO A 188 -12.50 -1.09 19.18
C PRO A 188 -12.78 0.35 18.72
N THR A 189 -12.88 1.30 19.66
CA THR A 189 -13.06 2.72 19.32
C THR A 189 -11.92 3.29 18.47
N GLN A 190 -10.68 2.87 18.72
CA GLN A 190 -9.53 3.31 17.92
C GLN A 190 -9.51 2.65 16.54
N ALA A 191 -9.82 1.34 16.45
CA ALA A 191 -9.94 0.65 15.17
C ALA A 191 -11.01 1.30 14.28
N GLN A 192 -12.16 1.64 14.86
CA GLN A 192 -13.26 2.37 14.21
C GLN A 192 -12.82 3.75 13.71
N ALA A 193 -12.10 4.51 14.54
CA ALA A 193 -11.62 5.83 14.17
C ALA A 193 -10.59 5.77 13.03
N VAL A 194 -9.69 4.78 13.06
CA VAL A 194 -8.73 4.54 11.98
C VAL A 194 -9.44 4.15 10.69
N LEU A 195 -10.38 3.20 10.73
CA LEU A 195 -11.14 2.81 9.55
C LEU A 195 -11.89 3.99 8.94
N ARG A 196 -12.56 4.80 9.77
CA ARG A 196 -13.26 6.01 9.32
C ARG A 196 -12.34 6.95 8.56
N ASP A 197 -11.17 7.28 9.11
CA ASP A 197 -10.20 8.16 8.44
C ASP A 197 -9.72 7.56 7.10
N LEU A 198 -9.57 6.23 6.99
CA LEU A 198 -9.22 5.59 5.72
C LEU A 198 -10.38 5.63 4.71
N LEU A 199 -11.62 5.48 5.16
CA LEU A 199 -12.81 5.54 4.29
C LEU A 199 -13.09 6.98 3.82
N ASP A 200 -12.87 7.98 4.68
CA ASP A 200 -12.89 9.39 4.27
C ASP A 200 -11.85 9.63 3.17
N ARG A 201 -10.64 9.07 3.34
CA ARG A 201 -9.57 9.17 2.35
C ARG A 201 -9.87 8.45 1.04
N VAL A 202 -10.54 7.30 1.09
CA VAL A 202 -11.08 6.60 -0.08
C VAL A 202 -12.02 7.53 -0.87
N ASN A 203 -12.93 8.19 -0.18
CA ASN A 203 -13.90 9.12 -0.80
C ASN A 203 -13.23 10.37 -1.38
N GLU A 204 -12.21 10.91 -0.71
CA GLU A 204 -11.43 12.04 -1.25
C GLU A 204 -10.80 11.70 -2.60
N LEU A 205 -10.16 10.53 -2.73
CA LEU A 205 -9.46 10.12 -3.96
C LEU A 205 -10.40 9.89 -5.15
N VAL A 206 -11.68 9.60 -4.89
CA VAL A 206 -12.71 9.51 -5.93
C VAL A 206 -12.97 10.87 -6.58
N VAL A 207 -12.92 11.94 -5.79
CA VAL A 207 -13.19 13.31 -6.26
C VAL A 207 -11.91 13.99 -6.73
N GLN A 208 -10.82 13.80 -5.99
CA GLN A 208 -9.54 14.45 -6.20
C GLN A 208 -8.43 13.40 -6.25
N PRO A 209 -8.09 12.87 -7.44
CA PRO A 209 -6.98 11.94 -7.57
C PRO A 209 -5.67 12.62 -7.18
N GLU A 210 -4.72 11.82 -6.71
CA GLU A 210 -3.41 12.29 -6.27
C GLU A 210 -2.31 11.37 -6.78
N PHE A 211 -1.10 11.92 -6.93
CA PHE A 211 0.08 11.09 -7.17
C PHE A 211 0.52 10.40 -5.88
N TYR A 212 0.96 9.17 -6.03
CA TYR A 212 1.75 8.45 -5.06
C TYR A 212 3.11 9.12 -4.90
N ASP A 213 3.55 9.28 -3.65
CA ASP A 213 4.85 9.86 -3.32
C ASP A 213 5.53 8.99 -2.27
N SER A 214 6.69 8.42 -2.64
CA SER A 214 7.43 7.50 -1.78
C SER A 214 7.90 8.10 -0.46
N LEU A 215 7.88 9.43 -0.28
CA LEU A 215 8.29 10.09 0.96
C LEU A 215 7.10 10.52 1.83
N THR A 216 6.01 11.00 1.21
CA THR A 216 4.94 11.74 1.89
C THR A 216 3.53 11.19 1.63
N ASN A 217 3.33 10.40 0.57
CA ASN A 217 2.05 9.84 0.17
C ASN A 217 2.21 8.38 -0.28
N ASN A 218 2.64 7.54 0.64
CA ASN A 218 2.88 6.11 0.43
C ASN A 218 2.04 5.26 1.39
N CYS A 219 2.12 3.92 1.28
CA CYS A 219 1.35 3.01 2.14
C CYS A 219 1.62 3.23 3.64
N THR A 220 2.88 3.36 4.05
CA THR A 220 3.27 3.50 5.46
C THR A 220 2.83 4.85 6.07
N THR A 221 3.03 5.96 5.35
CA THR A 221 2.70 7.31 5.81
C THR A 221 1.19 7.52 5.90
N ASN A 222 0.42 6.96 4.96
CA ASN A 222 -1.03 7.00 4.97
C ASN A 222 -1.66 6.11 6.05
N ILE A 223 -1.00 5.03 6.49
CA ILE A 223 -1.40 4.27 7.69
C ILE A 223 -1.00 5.02 8.96
N MET A 224 0.18 5.64 8.99
CA MET A 224 0.67 6.32 10.18
C MET A 224 -0.18 7.53 10.56
N ARG A 225 -0.66 8.32 9.60
CA ARG A 225 -1.48 9.52 9.86
C ARG A 225 -2.68 9.24 10.79
N PRO A 226 -3.59 8.29 10.49
CA PRO A 226 -4.68 7.97 11.40
C PRO A 226 -4.21 7.31 12.70
N LEU A 227 -3.14 6.49 12.68
CA LEU A 227 -2.59 5.94 13.92
C LEU A 227 -2.10 7.04 14.87
N ASN A 228 -1.32 8.01 14.40
CA ASN A 228 -0.82 9.13 15.22
C ASN A 228 -1.92 10.06 15.71
N LYS A 229 -3.07 10.09 15.04
CA LYS A 229 -4.24 10.88 15.43
C LYS A 229 -5.05 10.21 16.54
N HIS A 230 -5.17 8.88 16.52
CA HIS A 230 -6.09 8.14 17.39
C HIS A 230 -5.42 7.23 18.43
N MET A 231 -4.13 6.93 18.27
CA MET A 231 -3.34 6.15 19.23
C MET A 231 -2.58 7.07 20.17
N PRO A 232 -2.45 6.71 21.47
CA PRO A 232 -1.72 7.54 22.43
C PRO A 232 -0.22 7.56 22.15
N GLN A 233 0.32 6.48 21.55
CA GLN A 233 1.72 6.42 21.14
C GLN A 233 1.90 7.12 19.80
N ARG A 234 2.77 8.14 19.78
CA ARG A 234 3.13 8.84 18.55
C ARG A 234 4.34 8.19 17.90
N LEU A 235 4.17 7.79 16.65
CA LEU A 235 5.25 7.42 15.76
C LEU A 235 5.92 8.70 15.25
N THR A 236 7.17 8.92 15.65
CA THR A 236 8.02 10.00 15.12
C THR A 236 8.49 9.64 13.73
N TYR A 237 8.55 10.62 12.81
CA TYR A 237 9.11 10.40 11.46
C TYR A 237 10.51 9.78 11.56
N ASP A 238 10.67 8.57 11.02
CA ASP A 238 11.84 7.70 11.14
C ASP A 238 12.19 7.11 9.77
N TYR A 239 13.46 6.80 9.51
CA TYR A 239 13.91 6.22 8.23
C TYR A 239 13.17 4.92 7.87
N ARG A 240 12.68 4.19 8.87
CA ARG A 240 11.84 2.99 8.74
C ARG A 240 10.47 3.27 8.09
N MET A 241 10.12 4.53 7.89
CA MET A 241 8.94 4.93 7.08
C MET A 241 9.24 4.97 5.58
N LEU A 242 10.49 5.29 5.22
CA LEU A 242 10.98 5.22 3.85
C LEU A 242 11.38 3.80 3.47
N LEU A 243 11.63 2.95 4.46
CA LEU A 243 11.96 1.53 4.32
C LEU A 243 10.90 0.69 5.05
N PRO A 244 9.70 0.49 4.43
CA PRO A 244 8.57 -0.15 5.08
C PRO A 244 8.86 -1.55 5.61
N GLY A 245 9.91 -2.23 5.16
CA GLY A 245 10.32 -3.52 5.71
C GLY A 245 10.64 -3.50 7.21
N TYR A 246 10.91 -2.32 7.78
CA TYR A 246 11.19 -2.13 9.20
C TYR A 246 10.02 -1.52 9.99
N SER A 247 8.88 -1.26 9.35
CA SER A 247 7.74 -0.59 9.98
C SER A 247 7.09 -1.42 11.09
N ALA A 248 7.07 -2.74 10.96
CA ALA A 248 6.57 -3.63 12.02
C ALA A 248 7.44 -3.56 13.28
N GLN A 249 8.76 -3.43 13.12
CA GLN A 249 9.67 -3.23 14.25
C GLN A 249 9.43 -1.87 14.90
N LEU A 250 9.21 -0.82 14.11
CA LEU A 250 8.84 0.50 14.63
C LEU A 250 7.52 0.43 15.44
N ALA A 251 6.50 -0.26 14.94
CA ALA A 251 5.24 -0.45 15.65
C ALA A 251 5.42 -1.28 16.94
N TYR A 252 6.30 -2.28 16.92
CA TYR A 252 6.66 -3.08 18.10
C TYR A 252 7.35 -2.22 19.16
N ASP A 253 8.38 -1.44 18.78
CA ASP A 253 9.13 -0.57 19.68
C ASP A 253 8.23 0.51 20.30
N ALA A 254 7.25 1.00 19.52
CA ALA A 254 6.24 1.94 19.99
C ALA A 254 5.15 1.29 20.87
N GLY A 255 5.18 -0.04 21.07
CA GLY A 255 4.23 -0.77 21.89
C GLY A 255 2.82 -0.88 21.30
N LEU A 256 2.68 -0.70 19.98
CA LEU A 256 1.39 -0.75 19.27
C LEU A 256 0.93 -2.19 18.96
N LEU A 257 1.86 -3.13 18.87
CA LEU A 257 1.54 -4.53 18.58
C LEU A 257 1.10 -5.28 19.85
N ASP A 258 0.05 -6.10 19.73
CA ASP A 258 -0.46 -6.92 20.82
C ASP A 258 0.35 -8.20 20.95
N THR A 259 1.48 -8.09 21.67
CA THR A 259 2.38 -9.20 21.92
C THR A 259 3.10 -9.01 23.26
N GLN A 260 3.37 -10.15 23.91
CA GLN A 260 4.24 -10.27 25.07
C GLN A 260 5.60 -10.91 24.73
N PHE A 261 5.76 -11.38 23.50
CA PHE A 261 6.98 -12.03 23.01
C PHE A 261 8.00 -11.03 22.50
N SER A 262 9.26 -11.47 22.37
CA SER A 262 10.27 -10.68 21.65
C SER A 262 9.86 -10.39 20.21
N TYR A 263 10.40 -9.33 19.59
CA TYR A 263 10.04 -8.96 18.22
C TYR A 263 10.24 -10.10 17.21
N VAL A 264 11.33 -10.86 17.35
CA VAL A 264 11.63 -12.03 16.50
C VAL A 264 10.54 -13.09 16.64
N GLU A 265 10.18 -13.42 17.87
CA GLU A 265 9.13 -14.40 18.17
C GLU A 265 7.73 -13.93 17.74
N ALA A 266 7.43 -12.64 17.88
CA ALA A 266 6.20 -12.02 17.42
C ALA A 266 6.10 -12.08 15.89
N THR A 267 7.19 -11.78 15.18
CA THR A 267 7.28 -11.86 13.72
C THR A 267 7.08 -13.29 13.22
N THR A 268 7.71 -14.28 13.85
CA THR A 268 7.50 -15.69 13.51
C THR A 268 6.03 -16.11 13.65
N ARG A 269 5.35 -15.65 14.71
CA ARG A 269 3.91 -15.93 14.94
C ARG A 269 2.99 -15.17 14.00
N ALA A 270 3.38 -13.96 13.60
CA ALA A 270 2.64 -13.12 12.67
C ALA A 270 2.70 -13.63 11.23
N ARG A 271 3.71 -14.43 10.85
CA ARG A 271 3.83 -14.98 9.50
C ARG A 271 2.66 -15.92 9.19
N VAL A 272 1.80 -15.53 8.26
CA VAL A 272 0.59 -16.29 7.89
C VAL A 272 0.75 -17.13 6.63
N THR A 273 1.82 -16.95 5.86
CA THR A 273 2.05 -17.57 4.54
C THR A 273 1.65 -19.05 4.48
N ASP A 274 2.20 -19.90 5.34
CA ASP A 274 1.94 -21.35 5.30
C ASP A 274 0.47 -21.70 5.65
N ARG A 275 -0.16 -20.91 6.51
CA ARG A 275 -1.57 -21.06 6.87
C ARG A 275 -2.47 -20.56 5.73
N ALA A 276 -2.09 -19.48 5.06
CA ALA A 276 -2.80 -18.96 3.89
C ALA A 276 -2.82 -20.01 2.77
N HIS A 277 -1.67 -20.61 2.44
CA HIS A 277 -1.60 -21.73 1.48
C HIS A 277 -2.52 -22.89 1.88
N ARG A 278 -2.52 -23.27 3.16
CA ARG A 278 -3.31 -24.41 3.67
C ARG A 278 -4.82 -24.17 3.61
N TYR A 279 -5.26 -22.95 3.92
CA TYR A 279 -6.68 -22.64 4.09
C TYR A 279 -7.26 -21.80 2.93
N LYS A 280 -6.55 -21.68 1.81
CA LYS A 280 -6.89 -20.80 0.69
C LYS A 280 -8.32 -20.94 0.15
N ASP A 281 -8.92 -22.12 0.25
CA ASP A 281 -10.29 -22.42 -0.21
C ASP A 281 -11.31 -22.51 0.94
N ASP A 282 -10.87 -22.32 2.19
CA ASP A 282 -11.70 -22.50 3.38
C ASP A 282 -12.58 -21.27 3.62
N PRO A 283 -13.91 -21.39 3.84
CA PRO A 283 -14.78 -20.24 4.06
C PRO A 283 -14.37 -19.38 5.26
N ASP A 284 -13.67 -19.97 6.24
CA ASP A 284 -13.19 -19.29 7.45
C ASP A 284 -11.73 -18.83 7.34
N PHE A 285 -11.21 -18.65 6.11
CA PHE A 285 -9.82 -18.29 5.79
C PHE A 285 -9.21 -17.27 6.75
N SER A 286 -9.81 -16.08 6.87
CA SER A 286 -9.29 -15.00 7.71
C SER A 286 -9.10 -15.41 9.16
N ARG A 287 -10.02 -16.21 9.71
CA ARG A 287 -9.89 -16.71 11.08
C ARG A 287 -8.82 -17.78 11.18
N LYS A 288 -8.70 -18.68 10.20
CA LYS A 288 -7.75 -19.80 10.23
C LYS A 288 -6.29 -19.40 9.93
N ILE A 289 -6.06 -18.30 9.23
CA ILE A 289 -4.70 -17.78 9.02
C ILE A 289 -4.14 -17.09 10.27
N ARG A 290 -5.02 -16.66 11.18
CA ARG A 290 -4.68 -16.23 12.55
C ARG A 290 -4.63 -17.49 13.41
N GLY A 291 -3.54 -17.70 14.14
CA GLY A 291 -3.22 -19.00 14.79
C GLY A 291 -2.70 -18.77 16.19
N TYR A 292 -3.44 -17.93 16.88
CA TYR A 292 -3.29 -17.59 18.29
C TYR A 292 -4.60 -17.96 18.98
#